data_AF-A0A1T4RQ60-F1
#
_entry.id   AF-A0A1T4RQ60-F1
#
_cell.length_a   1.000
_cell.length_b   1.000
_cell.length_c   1.000
_cell.angle_alpha   90.00
_cell.angle_beta   90.00
_cell.angle_gamma   90.00
#
_symmetry.space_group_name_H-M   'P 1'
#
loop_
_entity.id
_entity.type
_entity.pdbx_description
1 polymer ?
#
loop_
_entity_poly.entity_id
_entity_poly.type
_entity_poly.pdbx_seq_one_letter_code
_entity_poly.pdbx_strand_id
1 'polypeptide(L)' 'MEPIDTDLDDLVRAELGAEPSQEAMDYARELYERYRLPREPQAPADG' A
#
# COMPACT_ATOMS: atom_id res chain seq x y z
N MET A 1 0.95 12.48 11.82
CA MET A 1 0.74 11.09 11.36
C MET A 1 2.04 10.67 10.75
N GLU A 2 2.74 9.73 11.38
CA GLU A 2 3.91 9.08 10.78
C GLU A 2 3.44 8.41 9.47
N PRO A 3 4.25 8.42 8.41
CA PRO A 3 3.90 7.65 7.22
C PRO A 3 3.75 6.21 7.68
N ILE A 4 2.55 5.67 7.52
CA ILE A 4 2.30 4.26 7.73
C ILE A 4 2.96 3.56 6.54
N ASP A 5 4.29 3.41 6.59
CA ASP A 5 5.09 2.48 5.79
C ASP A 5 4.79 1.04 6.28
N THR A 6 3.52 0.71 6.45
CA THR A 6 3.08 -0.66 6.66
C THR A 6 2.94 -1.25 5.27
N ASP A 7 3.81 -2.20 4.95
CA ASP A 7 3.74 -2.97 3.71
C ASP A 7 2.30 -3.41 3.45
N LEU A 8 1.86 -3.29 2.19
CA LEU A 8 0.47 -3.57 1.77
C LEU A 8 -0.04 -4.91 2.34
N ASP A 9 0.84 -5.92 2.39
CA ASP A 9 0.55 -7.26 2.92
C ASP A 9 0.12 -7.24 4.39
N ASP A 10 0.76 -6.41 5.22
CA ASP A 10 0.42 -6.27 6.65
C ASP A 10 -0.90 -5.53 6.84
N LEU A 11 -1.18 -4.51 6.02
CA LEU A 11 -2.47 -3.82 6.03
C LEU A 11 -3.60 -4.78 5.61
N VAL A 12 -3.38 -5.55 4.54
CA VAL A 12 -4.40 -6.49 4.04
C VAL A 12 -4.68 -7.59 5.06
N ARG A 13 -3.63 -8.10 5.73
CA ARG A 13 -3.80 -9.09 6.81
C ARG A 13 -4.54 -8.52 8.02
N ALA A 14 -4.31 -7.25 8.37
CA ALA A 14 -5.00 -6.59 9.47
C ALA A 14 -6.50 -6.41 9.21
N GLU A 15 -6.88 -6.06 7.97
CA GLU A 15 -8.27 -5.77 7.61
C GLU A 15 -9.07 -7.02 7.18
N LEU A 16 -8.44 -7.97 6.49
CA LEU A 16 -9.11 -9.15 5.92
C LEU A 16 -8.87 -10.45 6.71
N GLY A 17 -7.98 -10.41 7.72
CA GLY A 17 -7.64 -11.55 8.58
C GLY A 17 -6.32 -12.23 8.21
N ALA A 18 -5.91 -13.21 9.04
CA ALA A 18 -4.58 -13.82 8.99
C ALA A 18 -4.26 -14.60 7.69
N GLU A 19 -5.27 -15.17 7.04
CA GLU A 19 -5.17 -15.87 5.77
C GLU A 19 -6.20 -15.29 4.78
N PRO A 20 -5.92 -14.11 4.18
CA PRO A 20 -6.80 -13.55 3.15
C PRO A 20 -6.73 -14.42 1.90
N SER A 21 -7.84 -14.53 1.16
CA SER A 21 -7.85 -15.24 -0.11
C SER A 21 -6.96 -14.52 -1.13
N GLN A 22 -6.42 -15.27 -2.10
CA GLN A 22 -5.61 -14.71 -3.19
C GLN A 22 -6.36 -13.62 -3.94
N GLU A 23 -7.65 -13.81 -4.22
CA GLU A 23 -8.52 -12.82 -4.86
C GLU A 23 -8.59 -11.50 -4.06
N ALA A 24 -8.60 -11.58 -2.73
CA ALA A 24 -8.67 -10.40 -1.89
C ALA A 24 -7.32 -9.65 -1.81
N MET A 25 -6.21 -10.39 -1.83
CA MET A 25 -4.86 -9.81 -1.99
C MET A 25 -4.73 -9.08 -3.32
N ASP A 26 -5.18 -9.70 -4.42
CA ASP A 26 -5.13 -9.10 -5.76
C ASP A 26 -6.02 -7.85 -5.85
N TYR A 27 -7.22 -7.88 -5.24
CA TYR A 27 -8.10 -6.70 -5.18
C TYR A 27 -7.50 -5.55 -4.38
N ALA A 28 -6.90 -5.83 -3.22
CA ALA A 28 -6.24 -4.81 -2.41
C ALA A 28 -5.04 -4.18 -3.14
N ARG A 29 -4.30 -4.98 -3.91
CA ARG A 29 -3.23 -4.50 -4.79
C ARG A 29 -3.74 -3.58 -5.89
N GLU A 30 -4.81 -3.95 -6.57
CA GLU A 30 -5.44 -3.10 -7.59
C GLU A 30 -5.87 -1.76 -7.00
N LEU A 31 -6.50 -1.77 -5.82
CA LEU A 31 -6.89 -0.55 -5.10
C LEU A 31 -5.69 0.31 -4.73
N TYR A 32 -4.64 -0.30 -4.17
CA TYR A 32 -3.42 0.42 -3.82
C TYR A 32 -2.79 1.05 -5.05
N GLU A 33 -2.67 0.33 -6.17
CA GLU A 33 -2.10 0.88 -7.40
C GLU A 33 -2.96 1.99 -8.02
N ARG A 34 -4.30 1.87 -7.94
CA ARG A 34 -5.24 2.87 -8.46
C ARG A 34 -5.26 4.15 -7.64
N TYR A 35 -5.20 4.04 -6.32
CA TYR A 35 -5.39 5.16 -5.40
C TYR A 35 -4.12 5.62 -4.69
N ARG A 36 -2.99 4.94 -4.87
CA ARG A 36 -1.71 5.43 -4.34
C ARG A 36 -1.50 6.82 -4.91
N LEU A 37 -1.36 7.78 -4.00
CA LEU A 37 -0.88 9.09 -4.38
C LEU A 37 0.49 8.90 -5.03
N PRO A 38 0.83 9.67 -6.08
CA PRO A 38 2.21 9.70 -6.54
C PRO A 38 3.06 9.98 -5.29
N ARG A 39 3.94 9.03 -4.95
CA ARG A 39 4.95 9.23 -3.90
C ARG A 39 5.55 10.58 -4.24
N GLU A 40 5.48 11.53 -3.30
CA GLU A 40 5.87 12.93 -3.54
C GLU A 40 7.09 12.96 -4.46
N PRO A 41 7.14 13.84 -5.47
CA PRO A 41 8.33 13.92 -6.31
C PRO A 41 9.50 14.01 -5.33
N GLN A 42 10.39 12.99 -5.35
CA GLN A 42 11.65 13.09 -4.64
C GLN A 42 12.15 14.47 -5.01
N ALA A 43 12.21 15.38 -4.04
CA ALA A 43 12.75 16.70 -4.28
C ALA A 43 14.04 16.45 -5.06
N PRO A 44 14.22 17.07 -6.25
CA PRO A 44 15.45 16.87 -6.99
C PRO A 44 16.57 17.09 -5.99
N ALA A 45 17.44 16.10 -5.83
CA ALA A 45 18.68 16.28 -5.10
C ALA A 45 19.37 17.46 -5.79
N ASP A 46 19.21 18.63 -5.19
CA ASP A 46 19.57 19.94 -5.71
C ASP A 46 21.09 19.99 -5.90
N GLY A 47 21.53 20.47 -7.07
CA GLY A 47 22.84 21.10 -7.28
C GLY A 47 24.04 20.21 -7.56
#